data_AF-A0A9N8W3V4-F1
#
_entry.id   AF-A0A9N8W3V4-F1
#
_cell.length_a   1.000
_cell.length_b   1.000
_cell.length_c   1.000
_cell.angle_alpha   90.00
_cell.angle_beta   90.00
_cell.angle_gamma   90.00
#
_symmetry.space_group_name_H-M   'P 1'
#
loop_
_entity.id
_entity.type
_entity.pdbx_description
1 polymer ?
#
loop_
_entity_poly.entity_id
_entity_poly.type
_entity_poly.pdbx_seq_one_letter_code
_entity_poly.pdbx_strand_id
1 'polypeptide(L)' 'GSPIGITGCNVANDPKYVINIPVADIFYDPAIWAIGYTGPLALPLTALYNADVRIDLYEVQQWVLMFQKK' A
#
# COMPACT_ATOMS: atom_id res chain seq x y z
N GLY A 1 16.94 27.07 1.99
CA GLY A 1 16.70 26.37 3.27
C GLY A 1 16.98 24.90 3.06
N SER A 2 17.77 24.28 3.95
CA SER A 2 18.02 22.84 3.89
C SER A 2 16.73 22.09 4.24
N PRO A 3 16.29 21.09 3.47
CA PRO A 3 15.10 20.33 3.81
C PRO A 3 15.39 19.57 5.11
N ILE A 4 14.63 19.87 6.15
CA ILE A 4 14.64 19.10 7.40
C ILE A 4 13.92 17.78 7.12
N GLY A 5 14.56 16.90 6.36
CA GLY A 5 14.25 15.49 6.38
C GLY A 5 15.02 14.88 7.55
N ILE A 6 14.32 14.16 8.41
CA ILE A 6 14.90 13.15 9.32
C ILE A 6 16.14 12.53 8.65
N THR A 7 17.32 12.85 9.18
CA THR A 7 18.61 12.47 8.62
C THR A 7 18.89 11.01 8.94
N GLY A 8 18.06 10.11 8.40
CA GLY A 8 18.27 8.68 8.40
C GLY A 8 18.49 8.22 6.97
N CYS A 9 19.48 7.34 6.78
CA CYS A 9 19.61 6.65 5.51
C CYS A 9 18.41 5.72 5.35
N ASN A 10 17.76 5.78 4.20
CA ASN A 10 16.75 4.80 3.84
C ASN A 10 17.45 3.44 3.72
N VAL A 11 17.02 2.45 4.50
CA VAL A 11 17.59 1.11 4.56
C VAL A 11 16.47 0.11 4.35
N ALA A 12 16.76 -0.97 3.61
CA ALA A 12 15.79 -2.02 3.35
C ALA A 12 15.13 -2.52 4.65
N ASN A 13 13.80 -2.57 4.65
CA ASN A 13 12.96 -3.00 5.75
C ASN A 13 13.05 -2.17 7.04
N ASP A 14 13.62 -0.96 7.03
CA ASP A 14 13.55 -0.08 8.20
C ASP A 14 12.07 0.34 8.44
N PRO A 15 11.48 0.02 9.61
CA PRO A 15 10.08 0.33 9.89
C PRO A 15 9.71 1.81 9.75
N LYS A 16 10.68 2.72 9.87
CA LYS A 16 10.47 4.17 9.68
C LYS A 16 10.19 4.54 8.23
N TYR A 17 10.58 3.69 7.28
CA TYR A 17 10.48 3.91 5.84
C TYR A 17 9.62 2.85 5.14
N VAL A 18 8.86 2.07 5.91
CA VAL A 18 7.89 1.09 5.40
C VAL A 18 6.49 1.66 5.57
N ILE A 19 5.71 1.62 4.50
CA ILE A 19 4.30 2.01 4.50
C ILE A 19 3.47 0.75 4.31
N ASN A 20 2.55 0.50 5.24
CA ASN A 20 1.56 -0.56 5.12
C ASN A 20 0.20 0.08 4.84
N ILE A 21 -0.45 -0.36 3.77
CA ILE A 21 -1.78 0.08 3.36
C ILE A 21 -2.70 -1.14 3.39
N PRO A 22 -3.72 -1.18 4.25
CA PRO A 22 -4.73 -2.22 4.20
C PRO A 22 -5.37 -2.27 2.81
N VAL A 23 -5.52 -3.45 2.23
CA VAL A 23 -6.17 -3.62 0.92
C VAL A 23 -7.62 -3.13 0.95
N ALA A 24 -8.27 -3.20 2.11
CA ALA A 24 -9.58 -2.61 2.35
C ALA A 24 -9.64 -1.09 2.11
N ASP A 25 -8.56 -0.34 2.36
CA ASP A 25 -8.52 1.10 2.10
C ASP A 25 -8.37 1.42 0.60
N ILE A 26 -7.89 0.45 -0.20
CA ILE A 26 -7.67 0.60 -1.66
C ILE A 26 -8.92 0.18 -2.44
N PHE A 27 -9.54 -0.93 -2.05
CA PHE A 27 -10.66 -1.56 -2.76
C PHE A 27 -11.96 -1.49 -1.97
N TYR A 28 -12.15 -0.45 -1.17
CA TYR A 28 -13.38 -0.25 -0.40
C TYR A 28 -14.58 -0.25 -1.34
N ASP A 29 -15.42 -1.30 -1.24
CA ASP A 29 -16.75 -1.33 -1.82
C ASP A 29 -17.74 -1.07 -0.68
N PRO A 30 -18.39 0.10 -0.63
CA PRO A 30 -19.37 0.38 0.41
C PRO A 30 -20.44 -0.70 0.39
N ALA A 31 -20.77 -1.26 1.56
CA ALA A 31 -21.87 -2.20 1.67
C ALA A 31 -23.16 -1.53 1.17
N ILE A 32 -23.54 -1.84 -0.06
CA ILE A 32 -24.83 -1.43 -0.61
C ILE A 32 -25.85 -2.27 0.15
N TRP A 33 -26.69 -1.63 0.96
CA TRP A 33 -27.84 -2.29 1.60
C TRP A 33 -28.88 -2.61 0.52
N ALA A 34 -28.55 -3.55 -0.38
CA ALA A 34 -29.46 -4.07 -1.36
C ALA A 34 -30.41 -5.02 -0.63
N ILE A 35 -31.58 -4.51 -0.29
CA ILE A 35 -32.78 -5.32 -0.07
C ILE A 35 -32.95 -6.27 -1.26
N GLY A 36 -32.47 -7.51 -1.12
CA GLY A 36 -32.91 -8.66 -1.93
C GLY A 36 -32.04 -9.11 -3.12
N TYR A 37 -30.85 -8.54 -3.38
CA TYR A 37 -29.97 -9.06 -4.43
C TYR A 37 -28.64 -9.58 -3.89
N THR A 38 -28.58 -10.89 -3.67
CA THR A 38 -27.31 -11.63 -3.67
C THR A 38 -26.84 -11.73 -5.13
N GLY A 39 -26.11 -10.71 -5.58
CA GLY A 39 -25.43 -10.75 -6.88
C GLY A 39 -24.26 -11.76 -6.86
N PRO A 40 -23.73 -12.16 -8.02
CA PRO A 40 -22.73 -13.24 -8.16
C PRO A 40 -21.34 -12.92 -7.59
N LEU A 41 -21.22 -11.89 -6.74
CA LEU A 41 -19.98 -11.34 -6.20
C LEU A 41 -19.68 -11.80 -4.76
N ALA A 42 -20.37 -12.81 -4.25
CA ALA A 42 -19.96 -13.51 -3.03
C ALA A 42 -18.70 -14.38 -3.25
N LEU A 43 -17.69 -13.83 -3.95
CA LEU A 43 -16.34 -14.35 -3.90
C LEU A 43 -15.82 -14.11 -2.47
N PRO A 44 -15.13 -15.06 -1.85
CA PRO A 44 -14.58 -14.90 -0.51
C PRO A 44 -13.35 -13.96 -0.58
N LEU A 45 -13.62 -12.68 -0.81
CA LEU A 45 -12.64 -11.60 -0.81
C LEU A 45 -12.16 -11.25 0.60
N THR A 46 -12.73 -11.89 1.63
CA THR A 46 -12.36 -11.66 3.04
C THR A 46 -10.86 -11.83 3.28
N ALA A 47 -10.22 -12.81 2.61
CA ALA A 47 -8.78 -12.99 2.69
C ALA A 47 -7.98 -11.87 1.99
N LEU A 48 -8.53 -11.31 0.91
CA LEU A 48 -7.93 -10.18 0.19
C LEU A 48 -8.07 -8.87 0.97
N TYR A 49 -9.23 -8.63 1.59
CA TYR A 49 -9.48 -7.44 2.42
C TYR A 49 -8.65 -7.40 3.71
N ASN A 50 -8.25 -8.57 4.22
CA ASN A 50 -7.38 -8.68 5.40
C ASN A 50 -5.88 -8.60 5.06
N ALA A 51 -5.52 -8.43 3.79
CA ALA A 51 -4.13 -8.28 3.38
C ALA A 51 -3.66 -6.82 3.48
N ASP A 52 -2.35 -6.64 3.64
CA ASP A 52 -1.68 -5.34 3.58
C ASP A 52 -0.79 -5.26 2.33
N VAL A 53 -0.89 -4.15 1.62
CA VAL A 53 0.13 -3.75 0.64
C VAL A 53 1.28 -3.11 1.39
N ARG A 54 2.46 -3.71 1.29
CA ARG A 54 3.68 -3.20 1.90
C ARG A 54 4.54 -2.51 0.86
N ILE A 55 4.87 -1.24 1.11
CA ILE A 55 5.77 -0.44 0.29
C ILE A 55 7.03 -0.16 1.10
N ASP A 56 8.18 -0.57 0.58
CA ASP A 56 9.49 -0.21 1.12
C ASP A 56 10.05 0.98 0.33
N LEU A 57 10.19 2.13 0.99
CA LEU A 57 10.71 3.32 0.33
C LEU A 57 12.17 3.13 -0.12
N TYR A 58 12.94 2.22 0.49
CA TYR A 58 14.29 1.90 0.04
C TYR A 58 14.26 1.33 -1.38
N GLU A 59 13.36 0.36 -1.62
CA GLU A 59 13.20 -0.25 -2.93
C GLU A 59 12.78 0.79 -3.97
N VAL A 60 11.79 1.63 -3.63
CA VAL A 60 11.35 2.74 -4.50
C VAL A 60 12.51 3.67 -4.83
N GLN A 61 13.35 4.03 -3.85
CA GLN A 61 14.52 4.87 -4.08
C GLN A 61 15.53 4.21 -5.04
N GLN A 62 15.78 2.91 -4.92
CA GLN A 62 16.65 2.20 -5.87
C GLN A 62 16.10 2.23 -7.29
N TRP A 63 14.80 2.00 -7.47
CA TRP A 63 14.14 2.08 -8.78
C TRP A 63 14.28 3.47 -9.41
N VAL A 64 14.02 4.53 -8.64
CA VAL A 64 14.17 5.92 -9.12
C VAL A 64 15.62 6.21 -9.54
N LEU A 65 16.60 5.81 -8.72
CA LEU A 65 18.02 6.00 -9.03
C LEU A 65 18.44 5.21 -10.28
N MET A 66 17.90 4.02 -10.50
CA MET A 66 18.15 3.26 -11.74
C MET A 66 17.52 3.94 -12.96
N PHE A 67 16.34 4.52 -12.81
CA PHE A 67 15.64 5.20 -13.90
C PHE A 67 16.31 6.52 -14.29
N GLN A 68 16.81 7.29 -13.33
CA GLN A 68 17.49 8.57 -13.55
C GLN A 68 18.91 8.42 -14.12
N LYS A 69 19.53 7.25 -13.97
CA LYS A 69 20.82 6.93 -14.60
C LYS A 69 20.71 6.68 -16.11
N LYS A 70 19.50 6.68 -16.66
CA LYS A 70 19.18 6.37 -18.05
C LYS A 70 18.87 7.65 -18.83
#